data_AF-A0A1B9A0Q6-F1
#
_entry.id   AF-A0A1B9A0Q6-F1
#
_cell.length_a   1.000
_cell.length_b   1.000
_cell.length_c   1.000
_cell.angle_alpha   90.00
_cell.angle_beta   90.00
_cell.angle_gamma   90.00
#
_symmetry.space_group_name_H-M   'P 1'
#
loop_
_entity.id
_entity.type
_entity.pdbx_description
1 polymer ?
#
loop_
_entity_poly.entity_id
_entity_poly.type
_entity_poly.pdbx_seq_one_letter_code
_entity_poly.pdbx_strand_id
1 'polypeptide(L)'
;MLKRKKENLGADGQLLRKRASESLSYLAQLMDGYTKLAIDDPVTPFKEENLDEIGRNVDYGILEALNGTWVSYNANYNENITKPSLASGIHTTIMPSPGTNPGTIPGKFSFDCEEYIEKLTFSLVPGGVRNRGGASELFCGAVKYEQTIKSVNKIEGQEALKYTPIHEENGMYLWLSDVYNHAATKESIERDRGIHAESTSDEKNYGYKGRYRDEPLLRISPDGQEKKYILQSELQPDQPYYEIIPAQELKPGAGLDGPYFIPDYSISRSGVIPHGSTITLLGDIAPQGNSYLITGSPVFPYGKEAWQPKHLSISRTMGGAGVKPDDLIDLDKPAPAWVHETLDDVNDNGSNKIYTQRILADDLYPYSVRPDLRLRDTLKGQEVSNYVHVKMTSKMKTGAQGGILNVPFVNRFVPTVNVDMHMWIETVVENGKDILQLQYEQIVFFEFDFGNDGGTTRWPHIQTNTLRKLEDIPEDQRKVIEEQFFVQPDIITGNTANPPAGCPYHKE
;
A
#
# COMPACT_ATOMS: atom_id res chain seq x y z
N MET A 1 -2.10 12.61 -4.69
CA MET A 1 -0.73 13.13 -4.49
C MET A 1 -0.63 14.38 -3.61
N LEU A 2 0.31 14.34 -2.69
CA LEU A 2 0.88 15.43 -1.88
C LEU A 2 2.17 15.97 -2.51
N LYS A 3 2.45 17.24 -2.27
CA LYS A 3 3.75 17.87 -2.55
C LYS A 3 4.28 18.54 -1.29
N ARG A 4 5.60 18.60 -1.15
CA ARG A 4 6.24 19.43 -0.12
C ARG A 4 6.49 20.82 -0.70
N LYS A 5 6.10 21.87 0.03
CA LYS A 5 6.53 23.23 -0.27
C LYS A 5 8.05 23.33 -0.05
N LYS A 6 8.84 23.19 -1.12
CA LYS A 6 10.25 23.59 -1.14
C LYS A 6 10.28 25.11 -1.23
N GLU A 7 10.15 25.79 -0.09
CA GLU A 7 10.28 27.24 -0.03
C GLU A 7 11.74 27.63 -0.24
N ASN A 8 12.02 28.61 -1.12
CA ASN A 8 13.29 29.33 -1.16
C ASN A 8 13.37 30.28 0.05
N LEU A 9 13.43 29.72 1.26
CA LEU A 9 13.74 30.50 2.44
C LEU A 9 15.24 30.80 2.44
N GLY A 10 15.61 32.08 2.50
CA GLY A 10 16.98 32.48 2.82
C GLY A 10 17.41 31.98 4.21
N ALA A 11 18.70 32.05 4.52
CA ALA A 11 19.28 31.47 5.73
C ALA A 11 18.56 31.88 7.04
N ASP A 12 18.10 33.13 7.13
CA ASP A 12 17.37 33.64 8.31
C ASP A 12 15.95 33.05 8.44
N GLY A 13 15.27 32.80 7.32
CA GLY A 13 13.96 32.14 7.29
C GLY A 13 14.06 30.64 7.63
N GLN A 14 15.14 29.99 7.23
CA GLN A 14 15.43 28.59 7.62
C GLN A 14 15.76 28.48 9.11
N LEU A 15 16.48 29.43 9.69
CA LEU A 15 16.80 29.47 11.13
C LEU A 15 15.55 29.68 12.00
N LEU A 16 14.65 30.58 11.59
CA LEU A 16 13.37 30.82 12.28
C LEU A 16 12.45 29.60 12.21
N ARG A 17 12.36 28.94 11.04
CA ARG A 17 11.57 27.70 10.89
C ARG A 17 12.17 26.55 11.71
N LYS A 18 13.49 26.41 11.75
CA LYS A 18 14.17 25.39 12.56
C LYS A 18 13.91 25.57 14.07
N ARG A 19 13.93 26.81 14.56
CA ARG A 19 13.55 27.12 15.95
C ARG A 19 12.06 26.86 16.24
N ALA A 20 11.18 27.12 15.28
CA ALA A 20 9.76 26.83 15.40
C ALA A 20 9.44 25.32 15.28
N SER A 21 10.26 24.55 14.55
CA SER A 21 10.11 23.10 14.42
C SER A 21 10.64 22.35 15.64
N GLU A 22 11.66 22.87 16.33
CA GLU A 22 12.23 22.28 17.55
C GLU A 22 11.23 22.15 18.71
N SER A 23 10.09 22.87 18.69
CA SER A 23 9.01 22.74 19.68
C SER A 23 7.85 21.83 19.26
N LEU A 24 7.87 21.29 18.03
CA LEU A 24 6.82 20.42 17.49
C LEU A 24 7.13 18.94 17.76
N SER A 25 6.10 18.10 17.86
CA SER A 25 6.30 16.64 17.90
C SER A 25 6.91 16.14 16.58
N TYR A 26 7.57 14.98 16.60
CA TYR A 26 8.26 14.43 15.42
C TYR A 26 7.36 14.36 14.19
N LEU A 27 6.13 13.86 14.35
CA LEU A 27 5.18 13.73 13.25
C LEU A 27 4.74 15.09 12.69
N ALA A 28 4.59 16.09 13.56
CA ALA A 28 4.27 17.46 13.16
C ALA A 28 5.40 18.12 12.38
N GLN A 29 6.66 17.87 12.78
CA GLN A 29 7.83 18.34 12.02
C GLN A 29 7.90 17.66 10.64
N LEU A 30 7.65 16.35 10.58
CA LEU A 30 7.71 15.58 9.33
C LEU A 30 6.64 16.02 8.32
N MET A 31 5.42 16.28 8.82
CA MET A 31 4.29 16.69 7.98
C MET A 31 4.28 18.20 7.64
N ASP A 32 5.18 18.99 8.24
CA ASP A 32 5.23 20.43 7.99
C ASP A 32 5.59 20.76 6.53
N GLY A 33 4.79 21.63 5.93
CA GLY A 33 4.95 22.06 4.54
C GLY A 33 4.37 21.11 3.48
N TYR A 34 3.74 19.99 3.87
CA TYR A 34 3.00 19.15 2.94
C TYR A 34 1.64 19.75 2.57
N THR A 35 1.33 19.76 1.27
CA THR A 35 0.07 20.27 0.71
C THR A 35 -0.39 19.41 -0.45
N LYS A 36 -1.69 19.48 -0.79
CA LYS A 36 -2.20 18.81 -1.99
C LYS A 36 -1.58 19.42 -3.24
N LEU A 37 -1.14 18.56 -4.16
CA LEU A 37 -0.72 19.00 -5.49
C LEU A 37 -1.97 19.40 -6.30
N ALA A 38 -1.99 20.62 -6.82
CA ALA A 38 -3.03 21.18 -7.67
C ALA A 38 -2.58 21.20 -9.13
N ILE A 39 -3.54 21.24 -10.06
CA ILE A 39 -3.25 21.24 -11.51
C ILE A 39 -2.48 22.50 -11.95
N ASP A 40 -2.66 23.60 -11.24
CA ASP A 40 -2.02 24.89 -11.52
C ASP A 40 -0.64 25.03 -10.85
N ASP A 41 -0.19 23.99 -10.14
CA ASP A 41 1.11 24.05 -9.48
C ASP A 41 2.26 24.01 -10.49
N PRO A 42 3.26 24.89 -10.36
CA PRO A 42 4.38 24.93 -11.29
C PRO A 42 5.19 23.63 -11.19
N VAL A 43 5.50 23.05 -12.35
CA VAL A 43 6.33 21.85 -12.41
C VAL A 43 7.79 22.23 -12.20
N THR A 44 8.49 21.43 -11.38
CA THR A 44 9.92 21.65 -11.12
C THR A 44 10.73 21.19 -12.34
N PRO A 45 11.54 22.06 -12.97
CA PRO A 45 12.40 21.64 -14.06
C PRO A 45 13.51 20.73 -13.53
N PHE A 46 13.74 19.62 -14.22
CA PHE A 46 14.89 18.75 -14.00
C PHE A 46 16.10 19.32 -14.73
N LYS A 47 17.25 19.29 -14.06
CA LYS A 47 18.55 19.58 -14.68
C LYS A 47 19.52 18.48 -14.30
N GLU A 48 20.22 17.91 -15.29
CA GLU A 48 21.14 16.78 -15.06
C GLU A 48 22.28 17.14 -14.08
N GLU A 49 22.68 18.43 -14.02
CA GLU A 49 23.67 18.94 -13.05
C GLU A 49 23.25 18.77 -11.58
N ASN A 50 21.93 18.69 -11.31
CA ASN A 50 21.38 18.53 -9.96
C ASN A 50 21.12 17.05 -9.61
N LEU A 51 21.41 16.10 -10.51
CA LEU A 51 21.07 14.69 -10.33
C LEU A 51 21.59 14.11 -9.01
N ASP A 52 22.85 14.40 -8.68
CA ASP A 52 23.50 13.93 -7.46
C ASP A 52 22.84 14.50 -6.20
N GLU A 53 22.44 15.77 -6.24
CA GLU A 53 21.79 16.44 -5.12
C GLU A 53 20.37 15.88 -4.90
N ILE A 54 19.60 15.75 -5.98
CA ILE A 54 18.26 15.15 -5.94
C ILE A 54 18.34 13.70 -5.44
N GLY A 55 19.31 12.94 -5.93
CA GLY A 55 19.55 11.57 -5.51
C GLY A 55 19.89 11.45 -4.02
N ARG A 56 20.66 12.38 -3.44
CA ARG A 56 21.03 12.35 -2.01
C ARG A 56 19.93 12.87 -1.09
N ASN A 57 19.09 13.78 -1.56
CA ASN A 57 18.08 14.49 -0.78
C ASN A 57 16.65 14.07 -1.16
N VAL A 58 16.42 12.77 -1.37
CA VAL A 58 15.08 12.27 -1.69
C VAL A 58 14.14 12.43 -0.51
N ASP A 59 12.90 12.81 -0.79
CA ASP A 59 11.85 12.84 0.21
C ASP A 59 11.25 11.44 0.41
N TYR A 60 11.19 10.96 1.65
CA TYR A 60 10.47 9.72 2.01
C TYR A 60 9.03 10.02 2.50
N GLY A 61 8.68 11.30 2.66
CA GLY A 61 7.42 11.75 3.21
C GLY A 61 7.09 11.09 4.54
N ILE A 62 5.82 10.76 4.74
CA ILE A 62 5.35 10.11 5.96
C ILE A 62 6.02 8.75 6.21
N LEU A 63 6.53 8.09 5.16
CA LEU A 63 7.14 6.77 5.29
C LEU A 63 8.47 6.83 6.08
N GLU A 64 9.08 8.01 6.21
CA GLU A 64 10.27 8.21 7.05
C GLU A 64 10.01 7.80 8.50
N ALA A 65 8.80 8.09 9.01
CA ALA A 65 8.40 7.77 10.37
C ALA A 65 8.42 6.27 10.67
N LEU A 66 8.30 5.43 9.64
CA LEU A 66 8.29 3.97 9.79
C LEU A 66 9.69 3.40 10.07
N ASN A 67 10.78 4.09 9.73
CA ASN A 67 12.13 3.53 9.79
C ASN A 67 12.48 2.91 11.17
N GLY A 68 12.97 1.68 11.17
CA GLY A 68 13.32 0.90 12.37
C GLY A 68 12.39 -0.29 12.63
N THR A 69 12.57 -0.94 13.79
CA THR A 69 11.86 -2.17 14.14
C THR A 69 10.67 -1.89 15.05
N TRP A 70 9.50 -2.38 14.65
CA TRP A 70 8.24 -2.29 15.38
C TRP A 70 7.80 -3.66 15.85
N VAL A 71 7.23 -3.70 17.04
CA VAL A 71 6.79 -4.93 17.68
C VAL A 71 5.44 -4.72 18.36
N SER A 72 4.68 -5.80 18.53
CA SER A 72 3.37 -5.76 19.17
C SER A 72 3.40 -5.09 20.54
N TYR A 73 2.51 -4.12 20.73
CA TYR A 73 2.27 -3.45 22.01
C TYR A 73 0.95 -3.97 22.57
N ASN A 74 1.03 -4.94 23.48
CA ASN A 74 -0.14 -5.56 24.09
C ASN A 74 -0.74 -4.67 25.17
N ALA A 75 -1.73 -3.87 24.80
CA ALA A 75 -2.60 -3.18 25.72
C ALA A 75 -4.04 -3.26 25.24
N ASN A 76 -4.94 -3.67 26.13
CA ASN A 76 -6.37 -3.67 25.87
C ASN A 76 -7.06 -3.00 27.07
N TYR A 77 -7.60 -1.81 26.86
CA TYR A 77 -8.28 -1.02 27.88
C TYR A 77 -9.80 -1.18 27.82
N ASN A 78 -10.30 -2.22 27.16
CA ASN A 78 -11.72 -2.54 27.17
C ASN A 78 -12.12 -3.21 28.49
N GLU A 79 -12.73 -2.44 29.39
CA GLU A 79 -13.21 -2.91 30.69
C GLU A 79 -14.33 -3.97 30.59
N ASN A 80 -15.02 -4.08 29.44
CA ASN A 80 -16.06 -5.07 29.23
C ASN A 80 -15.51 -6.47 28.92
N ILE A 81 -14.21 -6.59 28.63
CA ILE A 81 -13.54 -7.88 28.35
C ILE A 81 -12.72 -8.26 29.57
N THR A 82 -13.23 -9.24 30.32
CA THR A 82 -12.60 -9.69 31.57
C THR A 82 -11.45 -10.68 31.35
N LYS A 83 -11.40 -11.33 30.17
CA LYS A 83 -10.31 -12.24 29.79
C LYS A 83 -9.08 -11.41 29.40
N PRO A 84 -7.90 -11.67 30.00
CA PRO A 84 -6.68 -10.97 29.63
C PRO A 84 -6.31 -11.29 28.18
N SER A 85 -5.93 -10.26 27.43
CA SER A 85 -5.44 -10.41 26.06
C SER A 85 -4.04 -10.98 26.03
N LEU A 86 -3.82 -12.00 25.18
CA LEU A 86 -2.51 -12.63 25.05
C LEU A 86 -1.56 -11.79 24.19
N ALA A 87 -2.10 -11.01 23.25
CA ALA A 87 -1.36 -10.07 22.43
C ALA A 87 -2.28 -8.97 21.86
N SER A 88 -1.71 -8.00 21.15
CA SER A 88 -2.43 -6.92 20.46
C SER A 88 -2.87 -7.27 19.04
N GLY A 89 -2.21 -8.24 18.39
CA GLY A 89 -2.53 -8.64 17.03
C GLY A 89 -3.79 -9.50 16.99
N ILE A 90 -4.69 -9.22 16.05
CA ILE A 90 -5.86 -10.07 15.74
C ILE A 90 -5.80 -10.45 14.28
N HIS A 91 -5.81 -11.76 14.00
CA HIS A 91 -5.88 -12.31 12.66
C HIS A 91 -7.14 -13.17 12.53
N THR A 92 -7.93 -12.90 11.50
CA THR A 92 -9.08 -13.73 11.14
C THR A 92 -8.84 -14.35 9.77
N THR A 93 -9.01 -15.66 9.71
CA THR A 93 -8.69 -16.48 8.54
C THR A 93 -9.89 -17.32 8.18
N ILE A 94 -10.18 -17.39 6.88
CA ILE A 94 -11.14 -18.33 6.32
C ILE A 94 -10.43 -19.27 5.34
N MET A 95 -10.60 -20.57 5.53
CA MET A 95 -9.97 -21.60 4.69
C MET A 95 -10.99 -22.64 4.25
N PRO A 96 -10.83 -23.28 3.07
CA PRO A 96 -11.61 -24.46 2.73
C PRO A 96 -11.47 -25.53 3.83
N SER A 97 -12.57 -26.13 4.26
CA SER A 97 -12.49 -27.19 5.27
C SER A 97 -11.78 -28.42 4.69
N PRO A 98 -11.04 -29.19 5.51
CA PRO A 98 -10.43 -30.44 5.07
C PRO A 98 -11.44 -31.38 4.40
N GLY A 99 -11.06 -31.98 3.26
CA GLY A 99 -11.92 -32.89 2.48
C GLY A 99 -12.90 -32.21 1.51
N THR A 100 -12.90 -30.87 1.45
CA THR A 100 -13.74 -30.10 0.52
C THR A 100 -12.99 -29.79 -0.77
N ASN A 101 -13.72 -29.72 -1.88
CA ASN A 101 -13.19 -29.17 -3.12
C ASN A 101 -14.35 -28.70 -4.01
N PRO A 102 -14.10 -27.72 -4.90
CA PRO A 102 -15.13 -27.19 -5.81
C PRO A 102 -15.86 -28.23 -6.66
N GLY A 103 -15.21 -29.36 -6.96
CA GLY A 103 -15.75 -30.39 -7.84
C GLY A 103 -16.68 -31.41 -7.17
N THR A 104 -16.64 -31.56 -5.85
CA THR A 104 -17.44 -32.58 -5.14
C THR A 104 -18.23 -32.03 -3.97
N ILE A 105 -17.60 -31.26 -3.08
CA ILE A 105 -18.21 -30.66 -1.89
C ILE A 105 -17.81 -29.19 -1.88
N PRO A 106 -18.44 -28.36 -2.74
CA PRO A 106 -18.24 -26.92 -2.69
C PRO A 106 -18.82 -26.34 -1.39
N GLY A 107 -18.34 -25.16 -1.00
CA GLY A 107 -19.06 -24.35 -0.03
C GLY A 107 -18.90 -24.67 1.45
N LYS A 108 -17.87 -25.42 1.84
CA LYS A 108 -17.60 -25.71 3.26
C LYS A 108 -16.25 -25.12 3.72
N PHE A 109 -16.31 -24.23 4.72
CA PHE A 109 -15.16 -23.45 5.18
C PHE A 109 -14.92 -23.53 6.70
N SER A 110 -13.67 -23.34 7.11
CA SER A 110 -13.24 -23.16 8.50
C SER A 110 -12.88 -21.71 8.75
N PHE A 111 -13.37 -21.16 9.84
CA PHE A 111 -13.01 -19.83 10.32
C PHE A 111 -12.14 -20.00 11.56
N ASP A 112 -11.00 -19.32 11.56
CA ASP A 112 -10.09 -19.25 12.70
C ASP A 112 -9.87 -17.79 13.07
N CYS A 113 -9.89 -17.48 14.36
CA CYS A 113 -9.53 -16.17 14.91
C CYS A 113 -8.41 -16.37 15.93
N GLU A 114 -7.31 -15.62 15.76
CA GLU A 114 -6.14 -15.78 16.59
C GLU A 114 -5.58 -14.47 17.12
N GLU A 115 -5.11 -14.49 18.37
CA GLU A 115 -4.23 -13.46 18.91
C GLU A 115 -2.78 -13.77 18.50
N TYR A 116 -2.02 -12.76 18.10
CA TYR A 116 -0.64 -12.94 17.64
C TYR A 116 0.29 -11.80 18.07
N ILE A 117 1.59 -12.12 18.13
CA ILE A 117 2.67 -11.15 18.24
C ILE A 117 3.38 -11.00 16.89
N GLU A 118 3.96 -9.83 16.67
CA GLU A 118 4.53 -9.43 15.40
C GLU A 118 5.84 -8.69 15.58
N LYS A 119 6.75 -8.90 14.62
CA LYS A 119 7.89 -8.04 14.35
C LYS A 119 7.78 -7.51 12.94
N LEU A 120 7.86 -6.18 12.78
CA LEU A 120 7.81 -5.48 11.51
C LEU A 120 8.98 -4.50 11.42
N THR A 121 9.91 -4.75 10.52
CA THR A 121 11.10 -3.93 10.34
C THR A 121 10.98 -3.09 9.09
N PHE A 122 11.23 -1.79 9.17
CA PHE A 122 11.35 -0.92 8.02
C PHE A 122 12.78 -0.39 7.86
N SER A 123 13.28 -0.36 6.63
CA SER A 123 14.61 0.18 6.32
C SER A 123 14.52 1.16 5.15
N LEU A 124 14.97 2.40 5.37
CA LEU A 124 15.11 3.37 4.27
C LEU A 124 16.14 2.86 3.25
N VAL A 125 15.82 2.94 1.97
CA VAL A 125 16.78 2.72 0.88
C VAL A 125 17.50 4.04 0.64
N PRO A 126 18.82 4.13 0.86
CA PRO A 126 19.53 5.39 0.73
C PRO A 126 19.46 5.94 -0.69
N GLY A 127 18.93 7.16 -0.79
CA GLY A 127 18.88 7.94 -2.01
C GLY A 127 17.66 7.65 -2.89
N GLY A 128 17.36 8.60 -3.76
CA GLY A 128 16.17 8.54 -4.61
C GLY A 128 16.31 7.55 -5.75
N VAL A 129 15.34 6.64 -5.86
CA VAL A 129 15.27 5.71 -6.98
C VAL A 129 14.68 6.44 -8.19
N ARG A 130 15.52 6.74 -9.18
CA ARG A 130 15.14 7.49 -10.41
C ARG A 130 14.35 6.62 -11.38
N ASN A 131 13.19 7.12 -11.80
CA ASN A 131 12.35 6.57 -12.87
C ASN A 131 12.28 7.58 -14.03
N ARG A 132 12.70 7.13 -15.22
CA ARG A 132 12.74 7.96 -16.44
C ARG A 132 11.49 7.73 -17.29
N GLY A 133 10.69 8.78 -17.48
CA GLY A 133 9.49 8.80 -18.30
C GLY A 133 9.62 9.58 -19.61
N GLY A 134 10.85 9.85 -20.07
CA GLY A 134 11.11 10.74 -21.21
C GLY A 134 11.13 12.19 -20.74
N ALA A 135 10.05 12.93 -20.97
CA ALA A 135 9.93 14.32 -20.52
C ALA A 135 9.60 14.46 -19.02
N SER A 136 9.42 13.34 -18.30
CA SER A 136 9.14 13.33 -16.88
C SER A 136 10.16 12.49 -16.13
N GLU A 137 10.59 12.97 -14.97
CA GLU A 137 11.47 12.27 -14.05
C GLU A 137 10.75 12.13 -12.71
N LEU A 138 10.82 10.94 -12.12
CA LEU A 138 10.29 10.67 -10.80
C LEU A 138 11.40 10.11 -9.93
N PHE A 139 11.58 10.65 -8.73
CA PHE A 139 12.48 10.10 -7.73
C PHE A 139 11.66 9.55 -6.56
N CYS A 140 11.79 8.25 -6.31
CA CYS A 140 11.03 7.61 -5.25
C CYS A 140 11.84 7.52 -3.96
N GLY A 141 11.27 7.98 -2.85
CA GLY A 141 11.73 7.63 -1.51
C GLY A 141 11.29 6.21 -1.18
N ALA A 142 12.24 5.28 -1.07
CA ALA A 142 11.94 3.85 -0.93
C ALA A 142 12.18 3.35 0.49
N VAL A 143 11.25 2.56 1.03
CA VAL A 143 11.31 1.97 2.38
C VAL A 143 11.02 0.48 2.27
N LYS A 144 12.03 -0.37 2.52
CA LYS A 144 11.85 -1.82 2.59
C LYS A 144 11.07 -2.18 3.85
N TYR A 145 10.28 -3.25 3.80
CA TYR A 145 9.70 -3.85 5.00
C TYR A 145 9.86 -5.37 5.03
N GLU A 146 9.96 -5.91 6.24
CA GLU A 146 9.98 -7.34 6.57
C GLU A 146 9.11 -7.58 7.78
N GLN A 147 8.17 -8.52 7.67
CA GLN A 147 7.13 -8.81 8.65
C GLN A 147 7.15 -10.28 9.01
N THR A 148 7.12 -10.56 10.31
CA THR A 148 7.05 -11.92 10.86
C THR A 148 6.01 -11.97 11.96
N ILE A 149 5.08 -12.93 11.88
CA ILE A 149 3.97 -13.10 12.82
C ILE A 149 3.98 -14.50 13.44
N LYS A 150 3.77 -14.56 14.75
CA LYS A 150 3.67 -15.80 15.52
C LYS A 150 2.38 -15.81 16.35
N SER A 151 1.64 -16.92 16.29
CA SER A 151 0.44 -17.12 17.11
C SER A 151 0.80 -17.19 18.60
N VAL A 152 -0.01 -16.60 19.47
CA VAL A 152 0.15 -16.74 20.94
C VAL A 152 -0.95 -17.56 21.58
N ASN A 153 -1.86 -18.08 20.76
CA ASN A 153 -2.95 -18.92 21.22
C ASN A 153 -2.42 -20.19 21.89
N LYS A 154 -3.16 -20.64 22.89
CA LYS A 154 -2.89 -21.89 23.61
C LYS A 154 -3.99 -22.87 23.29
N ILE A 155 -3.59 -24.06 22.83
CA ILE A 155 -4.49 -25.17 22.61
C ILE A 155 -4.18 -26.21 23.68
N GLU A 156 -5.20 -26.61 24.46
CA GLU A 156 -5.04 -27.58 25.54
C GLU A 156 -4.40 -28.89 25.01
N GLY A 157 -3.31 -29.31 25.64
CA GLY A 157 -2.54 -30.49 25.22
C GLY A 157 -1.61 -30.26 24.02
N GLN A 158 -1.52 -29.05 23.47
CA GLN A 158 -0.67 -28.70 22.31
C GLN A 158 0.18 -27.45 22.56
N GLU A 159 0.87 -27.39 23.71
CA GLU A 159 1.77 -26.27 24.06
C GLU A 159 2.84 -25.99 23.00
N ALA A 160 3.24 -27.01 22.23
CA ALA A 160 4.19 -26.88 21.13
C ALA A 160 3.70 -25.98 19.98
N LEU A 161 2.39 -25.70 19.88
CA LEU A 161 1.82 -24.83 18.86
C LEU A 161 1.90 -23.34 19.24
N LYS A 162 2.17 -23.02 20.51
CA LYS A 162 2.36 -21.64 20.94
C LYS A 162 3.63 -21.06 20.27
N TYR A 163 3.52 -19.86 19.73
CA TYR A 163 4.57 -19.18 18.96
C TYR A 163 4.93 -19.83 17.62
N THR A 164 4.04 -20.67 17.07
CA THR A 164 4.18 -21.14 15.68
C THR A 164 4.10 -19.96 14.72
N PRO A 165 5.02 -19.84 13.75
CA PRO A 165 4.91 -18.85 12.67
C PRO A 165 3.64 -19.09 11.86
N ILE A 166 2.80 -18.07 11.71
CA ILE A 166 1.55 -18.15 10.94
C ILE A 166 1.57 -17.26 9.69
N HIS A 167 2.45 -16.24 9.64
CA HIS A 167 2.57 -15.35 8.50
C HIS A 167 3.97 -14.75 8.41
N GLU A 168 4.46 -14.59 7.18
CA GLU A 168 5.65 -13.81 6.83
C GLU A 168 5.28 -12.90 5.66
N GLU A 169 5.83 -11.71 5.57
CA GLU A 169 5.60 -10.82 4.42
C GLU A 169 6.81 -9.91 4.22
N ASN A 170 7.16 -9.60 2.97
CA ASN A 170 8.19 -8.60 2.71
C ASN A 170 7.92 -7.81 1.43
N GLY A 171 8.54 -6.64 1.34
CA GLY A 171 8.33 -5.76 0.20
C GLY A 171 8.92 -4.38 0.37
N MET A 172 8.28 -3.40 -0.27
CA MET A 172 8.72 -2.01 -0.29
C MET A 172 7.53 -1.05 -0.36
N TYR A 173 7.63 0.05 0.37
CA TYR A 173 6.82 1.25 0.19
C TYR A 173 7.61 2.28 -0.62
N LEU A 174 6.93 2.97 -1.52
CA LEU A 174 7.49 4.03 -2.36
C LEU A 174 6.71 5.32 -2.13
N TRP A 175 7.43 6.39 -1.80
CA TRP A 175 6.94 7.76 -1.85
C TRP A 175 7.12 8.31 -3.26
N LEU A 176 6.03 8.71 -3.92
CA LEU A 176 5.99 9.01 -5.36
C LEU A 176 5.92 10.53 -5.67
N SER A 177 6.17 11.39 -4.70
CA SER A 177 5.79 12.80 -4.80
C SER A 177 6.84 13.72 -5.45
N ASP A 178 8.07 13.25 -5.67
CA ASP A 178 9.15 14.05 -6.26
C ASP A 178 9.19 13.88 -7.79
N VAL A 179 8.37 14.67 -8.49
CA VAL A 179 8.25 14.68 -9.97
C VAL A 179 8.86 15.95 -10.57
N TYR A 180 9.59 15.79 -11.66
CA TYR A 180 10.26 16.85 -12.40
C TYR A 180 9.98 16.77 -13.90
N ASN A 181 10.03 17.93 -14.57
CA ASN A 181 9.98 18.02 -16.03
C ASN A 181 11.39 17.99 -16.63
N HIS A 182 11.69 16.99 -17.44
CA HIS A 182 12.97 16.84 -18.13
C HIS A 182 12.82 17.15 -19.61
N ALA A 183 12.92 18.44 -19.94
CA ALA A 183 12.89 18.89 -21.32
C ALA A 183 14.06 18.32 -22.13
N ALA A 184 13.81 18.03 -23.41
CA ALA A 184 14.88 17.65 -24.32
C ALA A 184 15.91 18.77 -24.45
N THR A 185 17.19 18.47 -24.24
CA THR A 185 18.29 19.39 -24.53
C THR A 185 18.88 19.07 -25.91
N LYS A 186 19.69 19.99 -26.42
CA LYS A 186 20.44 19.73 -27.66
C LYS A 186 21.30 18.47 -27.48
N GLU A 187 22.02 18.38 -26.37
CA GLU A 187 22.92 17.28 -26.03
C GLU A 187 22.16 15.95 -25.90
N SER A 188 20.97 15.94 -25.30
CA SER A 188 20.17 14.71 -25.17
C SER A 188 19.65 14.22 -26.52
N ILE A 189 19.23 15.13 -27.40
CA ILE A 189 18.79 14.81 -28.76
C ILE A 189 19.95 14.20 -29.55
N GLU A 190 21.13 14.84 -29.50
CA GLU A 190 22.34 14.38 -30.17
C GLU A 190 22.77 12.98 -29.72
N ARG A 191 22.76 12.73 -28.41
CA ARG A 191 23.19 11.46 -27.82
C ARG A 191 22.19 10.33 -28.08
N ASP A 192 20.90 10.56 -27.85
CA ASP A 192 19.91 9.49 -27.74
C ASP A 192 19.18 9.20 -29.05
N ARG A 193 19.01 10.21 -29.93
CA ARG A 193 18.39 10.02 -31.26
C ARG A 193 19.38 10.14 -32.42
N GLY A 194 20.56 10.70 -32.19
CA GLY A 194 21.42 11.17 -33.27
C GLY A 194 20.80 12.37 -33.99
N ILE A 195 21.63 13.27 -34.51
CA ILE A 195 21.13 14.36 -35.37
C ILE A 195 20.80 13.75 -36.73
N HIS A 196 19.51 13.62 -37.07
CA HIS A 196 19.06 13.36 -38.45
C HIS A 196 18.62 14.63 -39.17
N ALA A 197 18.85 15.79 -38.56
CA ALA A 197 18.32 17.07 -39.00
C ALA A 197 18.87 17.52 -40.36
N GLU A 198 20.03 16.99 -40.77
CA GLU A 198 20.66 17.27 -42.05
C GLU A 198 20.80 15.98 -42.87
N SER A 199 19.89 15.79 -43.83
CA SER A 199 19.98 14.72 -44.82
C SER A 199 20.80 15.21 -46.00
N THR A 200 22.06 14.77 -46.10
CA THR A 200 22.92 15.08 -47.25
C THR A 200 22.35 14.55 -48.56
N SER A 201 21.54 13.47 -48.51
CA SER A 201 20.80 12.99 -49.68
C SER A 201 19.65 13.92 -50.06
N ASP A 202 18.93 14.49 -49.10
CA ASP A 202 17.81 15.39 -49.41
C ASP A 202 18.29 16.78 -49.86
N GLU A 203 19.41 17.28 -49.31
CA GLU A 203 20.08 18.46 -49.85
C GLU A 203 20.55 18.21 -51.29
N LYS A 204 21.24 17.08 -51.54
CA LYS A 204 21.77 16.75 -52.87
C LYS A 204 20.68 16.49 -53.90
N ASN A 205 19.65 15.74 -53.54
CA ASN A 205 18.62 15.30 -54.47
C ASN A 205 17.50 16.34 -54.64
N TYR A 206 17.23 17.15 -53.61
CA TYR A 206 16.05 18.01 -53.56
C TYR A 206 16.27 19.44 -53.03
N GLY A 207 17.50 19.81 -52.66
CA GLY A 207 17.87 21.17 -52.27
C GLY A 207 17.41 21.62 -50.89
N TYR A 208 17.03 20.68 -50.01
CA TYR A 208 16.61 20.98 -48.65
C TYR A 208 17.79 21.48 -47.81
N LYS A 209 17.66 22.69 -47.23
CA LYS A 209 18.67 23.34 -46.35
C LYS A 209 18.14 23.63 -44.95
N GLY A 210 16.92 23.20 -44.65
CA GLY A 210 16.29 23.43 -43.36
C GLY A 210 17.02 22.69 -42.26
N ARG A 211 17.05 23.28 -41.06
CA ARG A 211 17.75 22.69 -39.91
C ARG A 211 16.90 21.63 -39.19
N TYR A 212 15.58 21.67 -39.35
CA TYR A 212 14.65 20.72 -38.72
C TYR A 212 13.58 20.26 -39.70
N ARG A 213 13.29 18.97 -39.70
CA ARG A 213 12.48 18.34 -40.74
C ARG A 213 11.01 18.75 -40.72
N ASP A 214 10.55 19.54 -39.75
CA ASP A 214 9.19 20.08 -39.60
C ASP A 214 8.95 21.45 -40.24
N GLU A 215 9.94 21.95 -40.98
CA GLU A 215 9.84 23.18 -41.80
C GLU A 215 9.51 23.00 -43.31
N PRO A 216 9.32 21.79 -43.92
CA PRO A 216 9.23 21.67 -45.38
C PRO A 216 7.82 21.83 -45.97
N LEU A 217 7.71 22.64 -47.02
CA LEU A 217 6.63 22.58 -48.00
C LEU A 217 7.17 21.98 -49.32
N LEU A 218 6.39 21.14 -50.00
CA LEU A 218 6.74 20.64 -51.33
C LEU A 218 6.11 21.55 -52.39
N ARG A 219 6.94 22.29 -53.10
CA ARG A 219 6.55 23.02 -54.31
C ARG A 219 6.41 22.05 -55.46
N ILE A 220 5.31 22.17 -56.19
CA ILE A 220 5.09 21.46 -57.46
C ILE A 220 4.94 22.50 -58.58
N SER A 221 5.63 22.30 -59.71
CA SER A 221 5.44 23.12 -60.91
C SER A 221 3.98 23.03 -61.41
N PRO A 222 3.48 24.04 -62.15
CA PRO A 222 2.09 24.04 -62.62
C PRO A 222 1.69 22.80 -63.46
N ASP A 223 2.66 22.13 -64.09
CA ASP A 223 2.48 20.91 -64.89
C ASP A 223 2.65 19.60 -64.10
N GLY A 224 2.95 19.67 -62.80
CA GLY A 224 3.11 18.50 -61.93
C GLY A 224 4.44 17.75 -62.05
N GLN A 225 5.32 18.14 -62.96
CA GLN A 225 6.52 17.35 -63.29
C GLN A 225 7.73 17.67 -62.42
N GLU A 226 7.86 18.90 -61.94
CA GLU A 226 8.99 19.35 -61.12
C GLU A 226 8.57 19.46 -59.64
N LYS A 227 9.27 18.73 -58.78
CA LYS A 227 9.04 18.71 -57.33
C LYS A 227 10.27 19.27 -56.63
N LYS A 228 10.10 20.32 -55.83
CA LYS A 228 11.19 20.96 -55.07
C LYS A 228 10.72 21.31 -53.66
N TYR A 229 11.54 21.04 -52.65
CA TYR A 229 11.25 21.52 -51.30
C TYR A 229 11.55 23.02 -51.18
N ILE A 230 10.64 23.75 -50.53
CA ILE A 230 10.80 25.15 -50.17
C ILE A 230 10.41 25.35 -48.72
N LEU A 231 10.98 26.35 -48.07
CA LEU A 231 10.55 26.78 -46.73
C LEU A 231 9.27 27.60 -46.84
N GLN A 232 8.49 27.66 -45.76
CA GLN A 232 7.30 28.51 -45.70
C GLN A 232 7.62 29.99 -45.96
N SER A 233 8.80 30.45 -45.53
CA SER A 233 9.30 31.81 -45.78
C SER A 233 9.60 32.11 -47.25
N GLU A 234 9.73 31.09 -48.09
CA GLU A 234 10.05 31.21 -49.53
C GLU A 234 8.81 31.10 -50.42
N LEU A 235 7.63 30.85 -49.82
CA LEU A 235 6.37 30.69 -50.54
C LEU A 235 5.90 32.03 -51.11
N GLN A 236 5.69 32.08 -52.43
CA GLN A 236 5.11 33.27 -53.06
C GLN A 236 3.58 33.30 -52.84
N PRO A 237 2.97 34.50 -52.80
CA PRO A 237 1.52 34.62 -52.72
C PRO A 237 0.81 33.80 -53.82
N ASP A 238 -0.23 33.06 -53.43
CA ASP A 238 -1.07 32.21 -54.31
C ASP A 238 -0.34 31.03 -54.99
N GLN A 239 0.87 30.70 -54.56
CA GLN A 239 1.62 29.57 -55.10
C GLN A 239 1.08 28.22 -54.59
N PRO A 240 0.76 27.25 -55.47
CA PRO A 240 0.32 25.93 -55.05
C PRO A 240 1.48 25.11 -54.43
N TYR A 241 1.20 24.48 -53.30
CA TYR A 241 2.14 23.63 -52.57
C TYR A 241 1.41 22.45 -51.92
N TYR A 242 2.16 21.41 -51.58
CA TYR A 242 1.69 20.36 -50.67
C TYR A 242 2.43 20.50 -49.35
N GLU A 243 1.70 20.49 -48.25
CA GLU A 243 2.31 20.36 -46.92
C GLU A 243 2.74 18.91 -46.74
N ILE A 244 4.03 18.72 -46.44
CA ILE A 244 4.53 17.42 -46.01
C ILE A 244 4.54 17.48 -44.50
N ILE A 245 3.62 16.77 -43.86
CA ILE A 245 3.63 16.58 -42.41
C ILE A 245 4.72 15.53 -42.13
N PRO A 246 5.89 15.92 -41.62
CA PRO A 246 6.97 15.00 -41.34
C PRO A 246 6.74 14.34 -39.98
N ALA A 247 7.46 13.26 -39.69
CA ALA A 247 7.51 12.76 -38.31
C ALA A 247 8.03 13.89 -37.41
N GLN A 248 7.29 14.26 -36.37
CA GLN A 248 7.67 15.35 -35.46
C GLN A 248 9.07 15.07 -34.88
N GLU A 249 10.04 15.90 -35.24
CA GLU A 249 11.38 15.86 -34.66
C GLU A 249 11.35 16.56 -33.28
N LEU A 250 12.08 15.99 -32.32
CA LEU A 250 12.25 16.61 -31.01
C LEU A 250 13.16 17.83 -31.16
N LYS A 251 12.65 19.01 -30.77
CA LYS A 251 13.43 20.25 -30.67
C LYS A 251 13.95 20.44 -29.24
N PRO A 252 15.06 21.16 -29.02
CA PRO A 252 15.42 21.62 -27.69
C PRO A 252 14.24 22.34 -27.03
N GLY A 253 13.91 21.96 -25.80
CA GLY A 253 12.72 22.44 -25.10
C GLY A 253 11.44 21.64 -25.36
N ALA A 254 11.44 20.66 -26.29
CA ALA A 254 10.30 19.76 -26.42
C ALA A 254 10.10 18.96 -25.12
N GLY A 255 8.85 18.86 -24.68
CA GLY A 255 8.49 18.35 -23.35
C GLY A 255 8.38 19.41 -22.26
N LEU A 256 8.78 20.67 -22.50
CA LEU A 256 8.52 21.80 -21.58
C LEU A 256 7.02 22.05 -21.41
N ASP A 257 6.28 21.99 -22.52
CA ASP A 257 4.84 22.27 -22.60
C ASP A 257 4.06 20.98 -22.94
N GLY A 258 2.99 20.68 -22.20
CA GLY A 258 2.14 19.49 -22.42
C GLY A 258 1.40 19.03 -21.15
N PRO A 259 0.52 18.01 -21.22
CA PRO A 259 -0.09 17.45 -20.03
C PRO A 259 1.00 16.84 -19.15
N TYR A 260 1.26 17.47 -18.01
CA TYR A 260 2.27 17.01 -17.07
C TYR A 260 1.80 15.72 -16.40
N PHE A 261 2.67 14.71 -16.37
CA PHE A 261 2.40 13.51 -15.62
C PHE A 261 2.45 13.83 -14.12
N ILE A 262 1.29 13.72 -13.48
CA ILE A 262 1.14 13.77 -12.03
C ILE A 262 0.64 12.40 -11.62
N PRO A 263 1.42 11.61 -10.85
CA PRO A 263 0.90 10.35 -10.34
C PRO A 263 -0.38 10.60 -9.53
N ASP A 264 -1.37 9.73 -9.72
CA ASP A 264 -2.65 9.85 -9.03
C ASP A 264 -2.48 9.81 -7.49
N TYR A 265 -1.42 9.15 -7.03
CA TYR A 265 -1.16 8.79 -5.63
C TYR A 265 0.27 9.10 -5.19
N SER A 266 0.45 9.39 -3.91
CA SER A 266 1.75 9.64 -3.30
C SER A 266 2.42 8.38 -2.75
N ILE A 267 1.67 7.30 -2.53
CA ILE A 267 2.20 6.10 -1.88
C ILE A 267 1.88 4.88 -2.74
N SER A 268 2.90 4.05 -2.95
CA SER A 268 2.75 2.69 -3.47
C SER A 268 3.36 1.69 -2.48
N ARG A 269 2.72 0.54 -2.31
CA ARG A 269 3.25 -0.61 -1.57
C ARG A 269 3.31 -1.80 -2.50
N SER A 270 4.47 -2.40 -2.67
CA SER A 270 4.65 -3.70 -3.33
C SER A 270 5.06 -4.74 -2.31
N GLY A 271 4.46 -5.93 -2.34
CA GLY A 271 4.74 -6.98 -1.36
C GLY A 271 4.55 -8.39 -1.91
N VAL A 272 5.23 -9.36 -1.31
CA VAL A 272 5.01 -10.79 -1.55
C VAL A 272 4.46 -11.41 -0.30
N ILE A 273 3.31 -12.06 -0.44
CA ILE A 273 2.68 -12.82 0.62
C ILE A 273 2.89 -14.32 0.33
N PRO A 274 3.61 -15.07 1.18
CA PRO A 274 4.05 -16.45 0.95
C PRO A 274 2.92 -17.44 0.65
N HIS A 275 1.69 -17.14 1.05
CA HIS A 275 0.52 -17.94 0.66
C HIS A 275 0.16 -17.84 -0.83
N GLY A 276 0.95 -17.10 -1.64
CA GLY A 276 0.95 -17.21 -3.10
C GLY A 276 0.42 -15.99 -3.85
N SER A 277 0.55 -14.78 -3.29
CA SER A 277 0.15 -13.55 -3.99
C SER A 277 1.27 -12.52 -3.94
N THR A 278 1.51 -11.84 -5.06
CA THR A 278 2.26 -10.59 -5.10
C THR A 278 1.27 -9.44 -5.24
N ILE A 279 1.44 -8.40 -4.46
CA ILE A 279 0.51 -7.27 -4.40
C ILE A 279 1.20 -5.96 -4.78
N THR A 280 0.42 -5.05 -5.34
CA THR A 280 0.74 -3.63 -5.47
C THR A 280 -0.48 -2.85 -5.02
N LEU A 281 -0.35 -2.05 -3.97
CA LEU A 281 -1.38 -1.16 -3.46
C LEU A 281 -0.98 0.27 -3.77
N LEU A 282 -1.95 1.11 -4.12
CA LEU A 282 -1.76 2.53 -4.35
C LEU A 282 -2.63 3.33 -3.38
N GLY A 283 -2.16 4.50 -2.98
CA GLY A 283 -2.89 5.29 -2.01
C GLY A 283 -2.24 6.60 -1.60
N ASP A 284 -2.90 7.27 -0.67
CA ASP A 284 -2.55 8.60 -0.20
C ASP A 284 -2.76 8.69 1.32
N ILE A 285 -2.33 9.82 1.88
CA ILE A 285 -2.75 10.24 3.22
C ILE A 285 -4.18 10.77 3.13
N ALA A 286 -5.07 10.23 3.96
CA ALA A 286 -6.46 10.67 4.07
C ALA A 286 -6.53 11.97 4.90
N PRO A 287 -6.99 13.09 4.33
CA PRO A 287 -7.10 14.33 5.06
C PRO A 287 -8.37 14.40 5.92
N GLN A 288 -8.32 15.19 6.99
CA GLN A 288 -9.50 15.68 7.69
C GLN A 288 -9.65 17.17 7.42
N GLY A 289 -10.64 17.53 6.60
CA GLY A 289 -10.74 18.87 6.03
C GLY A 289 -9.52 19.17 5.14
N ASN A 290 -8.76 20.21 5.49
CA ASN A 290 -7.55 20.61 4.76
C ASN A 290 -6.24 20.12 5.42
N SER A 291 -6.32 19.37 6.53
CA SER A 291 -5.14 18.88 7.24
C SER A 291 -4.86 17.41 6.96
N TYR A 292 -3.58 17.09 6.78
CA TYR A 292 -3.07 15.71 6.66
C TYR A 292 -2.50 15.19 7.98
N LEU A 293 -2.19 16.09 8.92
CA LEU A 293 -1.91 15.79 10.31
C LEU A 293 -3.17 16.07 11.12
N ILE A 294 -3.77 15.02 11.67
CA ILE A 294 -5.05 15.10 12.35
C ILE A 294 -4.80 15.20 13.84
N THR A 295 -5.35 16.21 14.52
CA THR A 295 -5.24 16.37 15.97
C THR A 295 -6.15 15.40 16.71
N GLY A 296 -5.66 14.84 17.81
CA GLY A 296 -6.37 13.85 18.63
C GLY A 296 -6.11 12.41 18.17
N SER A 297 -6.96 11.48 18.62
CA SER A 297 -6.89 10.04 18.30
C SER A 297 -7.70 9.68 17.06
N PRO A 298 -7.35 8.61 16.32
CA PRO A 298 -8.24 8.03 15.33
C PRO A 298 -9.61 7.68 15.90
N VAL A 299 -10.65 7.91 15.10
CA VAL A 299 -12.03 7.65 15.49
C VAL A 299 -12.50 6.30 14.93
N PHE A 300 -12.88 5.40 15.83
CA PHE A 300 -13.50 4.12 15.52
C PHE A 300 -14.95 4.09 15.99
N PRO A 301 -15.83 3.33 15.32
CA PRO A 301 -17.25 3.29 15.64
C PRO A 301 -17.55 2.49 16.91
N TYR A 302 -18.75 2.72 17.45
CA TYR A 302 -19.29 2.06 18.64
C TYR A 302 -20.69 1.49 18.37
N GLY A 303 -21.08 0.55 19.20
CA GLY A 303 -22.35 -0.14 19.21
C GLY A 303 -22.79 -0.63 17.84
N LYS A 304 -23.99 -0.23 17.42
CA LYS A 304 -24.56 -0.59 16.11
C LYS A 304 -23.80 0.03 14.93
N GLU A 305 -23.18 1.19 15.11
CA GLU A 305 -22.39 1.85 14.04
C GLU A 305 -21.11 1.09 13.73
N ALA A 306 -20.68 0.20 14.62
CA ALA A 306 -19.57 -0.72 14.39
C ALA A 306 -19.94 -1.85 13.41
N TRP A 307 -21.20 -2.02 13.01
CA TRP A 307 -21.58 -2.99 12.00
C TRP A 307 -21.35 -2.46 10.57
N GLN A 308 -20.08 -2.39 10.14
CA GLN A 308 -19.69 -1.86 8.83
C GLN A 308 -19.06 -2.95 7.95
N PRO A 309 -19.79 -3.50 6.95
CA PRO A 309 -19.37 -4.71 6.22
C PRO A 309 -18.00 -4.70 5.54
N LYS A 310 -17.33 -3.55 5.44
CA LYS A 310 -15.97 -3.46 4.88
C LYS A 310 -14.88 -3.86 5.87
N HIS A 311 -15.18 -3.80 7.17
CA HIS A 311 -14.28 -4.12 8.28
C HIS A 311 -14.69 -5.41 9.00
N LEU A 312 -15.77 -6.06 8.56
CA LEU A 312 -16.27 -7.27 9.20
C LEU A 312 -15.61 -8.50 8.58
N SER A 313 -15.28 -9.47 9.42
CA SER A 313 -14.98 -10.84 9.02
C SER A 313 -16.23 -11.57 8.49
N ILE A 314 -17.40 -10.93 8.52
CA ILE A 314 -18.66 -11.40 7.94
C ILE A 314 -18.92 -10.66 6.62
N SER A 315 -18.95 -11.39 5.51
CA SER A 315 -19.23 -10.80 4.19
C SER A 315 -20.73 -10.57 3.94
N ARG A 316 -21.02 -9.56 3.10
CA ARG A 316 -22.36 -9.35 2.53
C ARG A 316 -22.84 -10.55 1.72
N THR A 317 -21.94 -11.24 1.02
CA THR A 317 -22.31 -12.41 0.20
C THR A 317 -22.64 -13.64 1.05
N MET A 318 -22.29 -13.64 2.34
CA MET A 318 -22.74 -14.64 3.32
C MET A 318 -24.11 -14.32 3.92
N GLY A 319 -24.80 -13.28 3.43
CA GLY A 319 -26.07 -12.81 3.99
C GLY A 319 -25.91 -11.87 5.19
N GLY A 320 -24.68 -11.44 5.53
CA GLY A 320 -24.44 -10.38 6.52
C GLY A 320 -25.02 -10.68 7.90
N ALA A 321 -24.98 -11.92 8.36
CA ALA A 321 -25.60 -12.38 9.60
C ALA A 321 -27.15 -12.29 9.65
N GLY A 322 -27.82 -12.08 8.52
CA GLY A 322 -29.27 -11.93 8.46
C GLY A 322 -29.78 -10.61 9.06
N VAL A 323 -28.89 -9.68 9.39
CA VAL A 323 -29.25 -8.37 9.96
C VAL A 323 -29.93 -7.49 8.93
N LYS A 324 -30.86 -6.66 9.39
CA LYS A 324 -31.52 -5.63 8.58
C LYS A 324 -30.92 -4.26 8.92
N PRO A 325 -31.00 -3.25 8.02
CA PRO A 325 -30.49 -1.91 8.32
C PRO A 325 -30.99 -1.31 9.64
N ASP A 326 -32.23 -1.60 10.04
CA ASP A 326 -32.83 -1.10 11.28
C ASP A 326 -32.53 -1.98 12.51
N ASP A 327 -31.92 -3.16 12.30
CA ASP A 327 -31.66 -4.17 13.33
C ASP A 327 -30.24 -4.74 13.20
N LEU A 328 -29.27 -3.84 13.36
CA LEU A 328 -27.85 -4.17 13.39
C LEU A 328 -27.45 -4.74 14.76
N ILE A 329 -26.50 -5.67 14.76
CA ILE A 329 -25.89 -6.20 15.97
C ILE A 329 -25.00 -5.11 16.60
N ASP A 330 -25.19 -4.91 17.89
CA ASP A 330 -24.42 -3.99 18.72
C ASP A 330 -23.14 -4.69 19.19
N LEU A 331 -22.00 -4.33 18.59
CA LEU A 331 -20.72 -5.01 18.86
C LEU A 331 -20.08 -4.64 20.20
N ASP A 332 -20.67 -3.71 20.96
CA ASP A 332 -20.25 -3.41 22.33
C ASP A 332 -21.09 -4.18 23.38
N LYS A 333 -22.05 -5.00 22.93
CA LYS A 333 -22.85 -5.89 23.77
C LYS A 333 -22.49 -7.36 23.54
N PRO A 334 -22.81 -8.26 24.48
CA PRO A 334 -22.69 -9.70 24.26
C PRO A 334 -23.36 -10.13 22.95
N ALA A 335 -22.81 -11.17 22.32
CA ALA A 335 -23.35 -11.74 21.10
C ALA A 335 -24.86 -12.07 21.27
N PRO A 336 -25.69 -11.88 20.23
CA PRO A 336 -27.12 -12.18 20.32
C PRO A 336 -27.40 -13.62 20.76
N ALA A 337 -28.46 -13.85 21.56
CA ALA A 337 -28.74 -15.17 22.13
C ALA A 337 -28.84 -16.31 21.09
N TRP A 338 -29.29 -16.01 19.88
CA TRP A 338 -29.41 -17.00 18.80
C TRP A 338 -28.06 -17.62 18.41
N VAL A 339 -26.94 -16.93 18.68
CA VAL A 339 -25.58 -17.39 18.39
C VAL A 339 -25.23 -18.67 19.16
N HIS A 340 -25.98 -19.02 20.19
CA HIS A 340 -25.76 -20.25 20.96
C HIS A 340 -26.87 -21.30 20.77
N GLU A 341 -27.81 -21.07 19.85
CA GLU A 341 -28.85 -22.05 19.51
C GLU A 341 -28.25 -23.25 18.75
N THR A 342 -28.81 -24.43 18.97
CA THR A 342 -28.49 -25.61 18.14
C THR A 342 -29.12 -25.43 16.76
N LEU A 343 -28.30 -25.52 15.70
CA LEU A 343 -28.80 -25.40 14.34
C LEU A 343 -29.43 -26.71 13.84
N ASP A 344 -30.52 -26.59 13.10
CA ASP A 344 -31.27 -27.67 12.45
C ASP A 344 -31.72 -27.28 11.03
N ASP A 345 -32.42 -28.19 10.35
CA ASP A 345 -32.94 -27.98 9.00
C ASP A 345 -34.06 -26.92 8.92
N VAL A 346 -34.61 -26.50 10.06
CA VAL A 346 -35.65 -25.46 10.14
C VAL A 346 -35.02 -24.08 10.33
N ASN A 347 -34.04 -23.94 11.22
CA ASN A 347 -33.43 -22.67 11.60
C ASN A 347 -32.13 -22.33 10.83
N ASP A 348 -31.58 -23.29 10.06
CA ASP A 348 -30.47 -23.13 9.10
C ASP A 348 -30.70 -23.95 7.82
N ASN A 349 -31.85 -23.75 7.17
CA ASN A 349 -32.22 -24.42 5.90
C ASN A 349 -31.14 -24.29 4.79
N GLY A 350 -30.30 -23.25 4.84
CA GLY A 350 -29.18 -23.05 3.90
C GLY A 350 -27.85 -23.66 4.36
N SER A 351 -27.76 -24.20 5.58
CA SER A 351 -26.52 -24.68 6.21
C SER A 351 -25.37 -23.65 6.21
N ASN A 352 -25.72 -22.37 6.24
CA ASN A 352 -24.81 -21.22 6.12
C ASN A 352 -24.78 -20.37 7.39
N LYS A 353 -25.85 -20.41 8.20
CA LYS A 353 -25.93 -19.66 9.46
C LYS A 353 -24.84 -20.10 10.42
N ILE A 354 -24.41 -21.37 10.34
CA ILE A 354 -23.28 -21.91 11.11
C ILE A 354 -22.01 -21.08 10.98
N TYR A 355 -21.71 -20.48 9.82
CA TYR A 355 -20.51 -19.68 9.62
C TYR A 355 -20.56 -18.38 10.40
N THR A 356 -21.70 -17.69 10.32
CA THR A 356 -21.93 -16.48 11.11
C THR A 356 -21.95 -16.80 12.59
N GLN A 357 -22.58 -17.92 12.97
CA GLN A 357 -22.61 -18.39 14.36
C GLN A 357 -21.19 -18.58 14.90
N ARG A 358 -20.30 -19.26 14.16
CA ARG A 358 -18.90 -19.48 14.56
C ARG A 358 -18.16 -18.17 14.81
N ILE A 359 -18.29 -17.19 13.91
CA ILE A 359 -17.63 -15.88 14.07
C ILE A 359 -18.16 -15.16 15.31
N LEU A 360 -19.48 -15.09 15.49
CA LEU A 360 -20.11 -14.38 16.61
C LEU A 360 -19.93 -15.11 17.96
N ALA A 361 -19.79 -16.43 17.95
CA ALA A 361 -19.63 -17.27 19.15
C ALA A 361 -18.17 -17.42 19.59
N ASP A 362 -17.23 -16.90 18.81
CA ASP A 362 -15.80 -17.03 19.07
C ASP A 362 -15.42 -16.37 20.40
N ASP A 363 -14.47 -16.98 21.12
CA ASP A 363 -13.94 -16.50 22.40
C ASP A 363 -13.34 -15.09 22.32
N LEU A 364 -12.93 -14.65 21.13
CA LEU A 364 -12.37 -13.33 20.87
C LEU A 364 -13.43 -12.31 20.43
N TYR A 365 -14.73 -12.64 20.48
CA TYR A 365 -15.79 -11.65 20.25
C TYR A 365 -15.59 -10.40 21.14
N PRO A 366 -15.73 -9.17 20.59
CA PRO A 366 -16.21 -8.83 19.25
C PRO A 366 -15.11 -8.78 18.17
N TYR A 367 -13.85 -9.02 18.51
CA TYR A 367 -12.72 -8.91 17.59
C TYR A 367 -12.74 -9.96 16.48
N SER A 368 -13.30 -11.13 16.74
CA SER A 368 -13.56 -12.15 15.70
C SER A 368 -14.47 -11.65 14.59
N VAL A 369 -15.42 -10.76 14.91
CA VAL A 369 -16.36 -10.18 13.97
C VAL A 369 -15.77 -8.96 13.29
N ARG A 370 -15.07 -8.12 14.06
CA ARG A 370 -14.54 -6.84 13.61
C ARG A 370 -13.18 -6.57 14.28
N PRO A 371 -12.07 -7.05 13.69
CA PRO A 371 -10.74 -6.98 14.30
C PRO A 371 -10.24 -5.57 14.63
N ASP A 372 -10.57 -4.55 13.82
CA ASP A 372 -10.14 -3.16 14.05
C ASP A 372 -10.70 -2.55 15.34
N LEU A 373 -11.72 -3.15 15.98
CA LEU A 373 -12.13 -2.76 17.33
C LEU A 373 -11.04 -3.00 18.38
N ARG A 374 -10.07 -3.90 18.11
CA ARG A 374 -8.90 -4.06 18.96
C ARG A 374 -8.06 -2.79 18.99
N LEU A 375 -7.89 -2.14 17.83
CA LEU A 375 -7.16 -0.87 17.70
C LEU A 375 -7.84 0.23 18.51
N ARG A 376 -9.17 0.36 18.36
CA ARG A 376 -10.02 1.26 19.15
C ARG A 376 -9.80 1.08 20.65
N ASP A 377 -9.82 -0.17 21.11
CA ASP A 377 -9.78 -0.49 22.52
C ASP A 377 -8.39 -0.28 23.14
N THR A 378 -7.32 -0.38 22.35
CA THR A 378 -5.98 0.07 22.75
C THR A 378 -5.90 1.60 22.87
N LEU A 379 -6.60 2.36 22.03
CA LEU A 379 -6.57 3.84 22.09
C LEU A 379 -7.29 4.44 23.30
N LYS A 380 -8.29 3.76 23.87
CA LYS A 380 -9.10 4.29 24.98
C LYS A 380 -8.29 4.69 26.22
N GLY A 381 -7.17 4.01 26.48
CA GLY A 381 -6.30 4.28 27.62
C GLY A 381 -5.12 5.19 27.30
N GLN A 382 -5.06 5.80 26.11
CA GLN A 382 -3.90 6.53 25.61
C GLN A 382 -4.24 8.00 25.33
N GLU A 383 -3.26 8.87 25.54
CA GLU A 383 -3.31 10.26 25.11
C GLU A 383 -2.66 10.39 23.73
N VAL A 384 -3.45 10.39 22.66
CA VAL A 384 -2.93 10.63 21.30
C VAL A 384 -3.03 12.12 20.98
N SER A 385 -1.89 12.76 20.70
CA SER A 385 -1.87 14.19 20.38
C SER A 385 -2.21 14.44 18.90
N ASN A 386 -1.73 13.59 18.01
CA ASN A 386 -2.02 13.65 16.58
C ASN A 386 -1.72 12.34 15.85
N TYR A 387 -2.27 12.19 14.65
CA TYR A 387 -1.98 11.06 13.76
C TYR A 387 -2.01 11.42 12.28
N VAL A 388 -1.45 10.54 11.47
CA VAL A 388 -1.55 10.55 10.01
C VAL A 388 -2.19 9.23 9.56
N HIS A 389 -3.22 9.31 8.72
CA HIS A 389 -3.93 8.13 8.20
C HIS A 389 -3.54 7.83 6.76
N VAL A 390 -2.79 6.76 6.54
CA VAL A 390 -2.47 6.26 5.20
C VAL A 390 -3.51 5.24 4.78
N LYS A 391 -4.06 5.40 3.57
CA LYS A 391 -5.02 4.47 2.99
C LYS A 391 -4.55 4.03 1.62
N MET A 392 -4.40 2.72 1.43
CA MET A 392 -4.02 2.12 0.16
C MET A 392 -4.97 0.98 -0.20
N THR A 393 -5.12 0.75 -1.50
CA THR A 393 -5.90 -0.39 -2.00
C THR A 393 -5.33 -0.87 -3.34
N SER A 394 -5.56 -2.14 -3.67
CA SER A 394 -5.26 -2.66 -5.00
C SER A 394 -6.30 -2.25 -6.04
N LYS A 395 -7.50 -1.81 -5.62
CA LYS A 395 -8.60 -1.40 -6.51
C LYS A 395 -9.04 0.04 -6.25
N MET A 396 -8.59 0.95 -7.10
CA MET A 396 -8.92 2.38 -6.99
C MET A 396 -10.23 2.70 -7.71
N LYS A 397 -11.03 3.62 -7.16
CA LYS A 397 -12.28 4.07 -7.80
C LYS A 397 -12.06 4.80 -9.13
N THR A 398 -10.94 5.52 -9.23
CA THR A 398 -10.55 6.38 -10.36
C THR A 398 -9.03 6.44 -10.41
N GLY A 399 -8.43 6.57 -11.60
CA GLY A 399 -6.97 6.64 -11.76
C GLY A 399 -6.31 5.27 -11.92
N ALA A 400 -4.99 5.25 -11.80
CA ALA A 400 -4.18 4.04 -11.88
C ALA A 400 -4.65 2.97 -10.89
N GLN A 401 -4.61 1.71 -11.32
CA GLN A 401 -4.96 0.59 -10.46
C GLN A 401 -3.70 0.00 -9.83
N GLY A 402 -3.85 -0.56 -8.64
CA GLY A 402 -2.86 -1.49 -8.10
C GLY A 402 -2.89 -2.82 -8.86
N GLY A 403 -2.32 -3.85 -8.27
CA GLY A 403 -2.24 -5.17 -8.88
C GLY A 403 -2.21 -6.28 -7.85
N ILE A 404 -2.76 -7.44 -8.24
CA ILE A 404 -2.61 -8.69 -7.52
C ILE A 404 -2.24 -9.74 -8.55
N LEU A 405 -1.14 -10.44 -8.32
CA LEU A 405 -0.73 -11.59 -9.12
C LEU A 405 -0.77 -12.83 -8.23
N ASN A 406 -1.71 -13.72 -8.52
CA ASN A 406 -1.89 -14.98 -7.80
C ASN A 406 -1.05 -16.09 -8.45
N VAL A 407 -0.44 -16.94 -7.64
CA VAL A 407 0.14 -18.21 -8.10
C VAL A 407 -0.97 -19.14 -8.61
N PRO A 408 -0.65 -20.13 -9.48
CA PRO A 408 -1.67 -20.98 -10.10
C PRO A 408 -2.64 -21.66 -9.12
N PHE A 409 -2.16 -22.07 -7.95
CA PHE A 409 -2.99 -22.73 -6.93
C PHE A 409 -4.05 -21.76 -6.36
N VAL A 410 -3.62 -20.60 -5.87
CA VAL A 410 -4.51 -19.55 -5.34
C VAL A 410 -5.47 -19.09 -6.42
N ASN A 411 -4.99 -18.85 -7.63
CA ASN A 411 -5.83 -18.42 -8.75
C ASN A 411 -6.93 -19.43 -9.10
N ARG A 412 -6.69 -20.73 -8.87
CA ARG A 412 -7.65 -21.79 -9.19
C ARG A 412 -8.69 -22.00 -8.10
N PHE A 413 -8.31 -21.92 -6.83
CA PHE A 413 -9.15 -22.38 -5.72
C PHE A 413 -9.66 -21.26 -4.80
N VAL A 414 -8.92 -20.16 -4.70
CA VAL A 414 -9.19 -19.10 -3.75
C VAL A 414 -8.55 -17.79 -4.22
N PRO A 415 -8.95 -17.22 -5.38
CA PRO A 415 -8.25 -16.07 -5.91
C PRO A 415 -8.36 -14.89 -4.95
N THR A 416 -7.21 -14.28 -4.66
CA THR A 416 -7.16 -12.97 -4.01
C THR A 416 -7.60 -11.92 -5.01
N VAL A 417 -8.64 -11.15 -4.67
CA VAL A 417 -9.28 -10.21 -5.60
C VAL A 417 -9.23 -8.76 -5.16
N ASN A 418 -8.94 -8.49 -3.89
CA ASN A 418 -8.76 -7.13 -3.39
C ASN A 418 -7.88 -7.15 -2.14
N VAL A 419 -7.07 -6.13 -1.97
CA VAL A 419 -6.33 -5.90 -0.73
C VAL A 419 -6.49 -4.44 -0.37
N ASP A 420 -6.96 -4.18 0.84
CA ASP A 420 -7.06 -2.85 1.43
C ASP A 420 -6.09 -2.77 2.62
N MET A 421 -5.41 -1.63 2.76
CA MET A 421 -4.47 -1.36 3.85
C MET A 421 -4.74 0.02 4.44
N HIS A 422 -4.91 0.06 5.75
CA HIS A 422 -5.05 1.27 6.53
C HIS A 422 -3.92 1.31 7.55
N MET A 423 -3.21 2.44 7.65
CA MET A 423 -2.19 2.66 8.69
C MET A 423 -2.45 3.99 9.37
N TRP A 424 -2.41 3.99 10.69
CA TRP A 424 -2.42 5.16 11.54
C TRP A 424 -1.05 5.28 12.18
N ILE A 425 -0.31 6.33 11.83
CA ILE A 425 0.96 6.67 12.46
C ILE A 425 0.66 7.78 13.45
N GLU A 426 0.93 7.54 14.73
CA GLU A 426 0.37 8.31 15.83
C GLU A 426 1.49 8.82 16.73
N THR A 427 1.29 10.03 17.27
CA THR A 427 2.07 10.54 18.40
C THR A 427 1.26 10.29 19.68
N VAL A 428 1.73 9.38 20.52
CA VAL A 428 1.17 9.07 21.84
C VAL A 428 2.00 9.78 22.91
N VAL A 429 1.34 10.49 23.82
CA VAL A 429 1.98 11.12 25.00
C VAL A 429 1.90 10.14 26.17
N GLU A 430 3.05 9.68 26.64
CA GLU A 430 3.14 8.74 27.75
C GLU A 430 4.27 9.16 28.69
N ASN A 431 3.97 9.34 29.98
CA ASN A 431 4.94 9.81 30.99
C ASN A 431 5.66 11.12 30.60
N GLY A 432 4.97 12.01 29.89
CA GLY A 432 5.52 13.29 29.41
C GLY A 432 6.49 13.16 28.22
N LYS A 433 6.58 11.98 27.59
CA LYS A 433 7.36 11.70 26.38
C LYS A 433 6.42 11.44 25.20
N ASP A 434 6.76 12.01 24.05
CA ASP A 434 6.16 11.65 22.76
C ASP A 434 6.73 10.31 22.28
N ILE A 435 5.85 9.35 22.03
CA ILE A 435 6.14 8.01 21.51
C ILE A 435 5.43 7.86 20.17
N LEU A 436 6.11 7.25 19.19
CA LEU A 436 5.45 6.85 17.96
C LEU A 436 4.76 5.51 18.14
N GLN A 437 3.50 5.44 17.70
CA GLN A 437 2.71 4.22 17.62
C GLN A 437 2.24 4.02 16.18
N LEU A 438 2.22 2.77 15.74
CA LEU A 438 1.70 2.34 14.45
C LEU A 438 0.53 1.39 14.69
N GLN A 439 -0.67 1.82 14.32
CA GLN A 439 -1.81 0.91 14.17
C GLN A 439 -2.03 0.61 12.69
N TYR A 440 -2.41 -0.62 12.35
CA TYR A 440 -2.80 -0.93 10.98
C TYR A 440 -3.92 -1.96 10.90
N GLU A 441 -4.60 -1.94 9.75
CA GLU A 441 -5.57 -2.95 9.32
C GLU A 441 -5.26 -3.33 7.86
N GLN A 442 -5.01 -4.61 7.65
CA GLN A 442 -4.88 -5.23 6.33
C GLN A 442 -6.07 -6.14 6.09
N ILE A 443 -6.81 -5.89 5.00
CA ILE A 443 -7.97 -6.69 4.60
C ILE A 443 -7.69 -7.32 3.23
N VAL A 444 -7.53 -8.64 3.22
CA VAL A 444 -7.30 -9.42 2.00
C VAL A 444 -8.59 -10.13 1.65
N PHE A 445 -9.21 -9.76 0.54
CA PHE A 445 -10.43 -10.41 0.08
C PHE A 445 -10.12 -11.55 -0.88
N PHE A 446 -10.61 -12.72 -0.52
CA PHE A 446 -10.59 -13.92 -1.34
C PHE A 446 -11.98 -14.19 -1.90
N GLU A 447 -12.02 -14.85 -3.06
CA GLU A 447 -13.24 -15.40 -3.61
C GLU A 447 -13.27 -16.92 -3.45
N PHE A 448 -14.40 -17.44 -2.98
CA PHE A 448 -14.61 -18.83 -2.63
C PHE A 448 -15.88 -19.34 -3.28
N ASP A 449 -15.88 -20.60 -3.73
CA ASP A 449 -17.11 -21.30 -4.11
C ASP A 449 -17.91 -21.65 -2.85
N PHE A 450 -19.09 -21.07 -2.70
CA PHE A 450 -19.90 -21.05 -1.50
C PHE A 450 -21.26 -21.72 -1.70
N GLY A 451 -21.78 -22.30 -0.62
CA GLY A 451 -23.08 -22.97 -0.61
C GLY A 451 -23.12 -24.26 -1.44
N ASN A 452 -24.33 -24.82 -1.55
CA ASN A 452 -24.60 -26.03 -2.33
C ASN A 452 -24.89 -25.73 -3.82
N ASP A 453 -25.03 -24.46 -4.18
CA ASP A 453 -25.34 -23.98 -5.54
C ASP A 453 -24.08 -23.56 -6.33
N GLY A 454 -22.91 -23.52 -5.68
CA GLY A 454 -21.64 -23.15 -6.30
C GLY A 454 -21.49 -21.65 -6.56
N GLY A 455 -22.25 -20.79 -5.87
CA GLY A 455 -22.11 -19.33 -6.00
C GLY A 455 -20.79 -18.81 -5.41
N THR A 456 -20.26 -17.70 -5.92
CA THR A 456 -19.01 -17.13 -5.40
C THR A 456 -19.27 -16.20 -4.21
N THR A 457 -18.63 -16.45 -3.06
CA THR A 457 -18.58 -15.55 -1.91
C THR A 457 -17.24 -14.86 -1.82
N ARG A 458 -17.27 -13.54 -1.63
CA ARG A 458 -16.07 -12.76 -1.33
C ARG A 458 -15.92 -12.65 0.17
N TRP A 459 -14.84 -13.16 0.75
CA TRP A 459 -14.67 -13.20 2.21
C TRP A 459 -13.28 -12.65 2.60
N PRO A 460 -13.21 -11.72 3.58
CA PRO A 460 -11.93 -11.16 3.99
C PRO A 460 -11.16 -12.06 4.97
N HIS A 461 -9.83 -12.11 4.80
CA HIS A 461 -8.89 -12.25 5.92
C HIS A 461 -8.57 -10.85 6.41
N ILE A 462 -8.63 -10.66 7.73
CA ILE A 462 -8.36 -9.37 8.35
C ILE A 462 -7.25 -9.54 9.36
N GLN A 463 -6.26 -8.66 9.27
CA GLN A 463 -5.13 -8.61 10.17
C GLN A 463 -4.99 -7.19 10.72
N THR A 464 -4.95 -7.06 12.04
CA THR A 464 -4.81 -5.77 12.72
C THR A 464 -3.80 -5.87 13.85
N ASN A 465 -3.02 -4.82 14.06
CA ASN A 465 -2.12 -4.75 15.22
C ASN A 465 -1.86 -3.31 15.67
N THR A 466 -1.53 -3.16 16.94
CA THR A 466 -0.89 -1.95 17.48
C THR A 466 0.57 -2.25 17.76
N LEU A 467 1.47 -1.47 17.15
CA LEU A 467 2.91 -1.66 17.24
C LEU A 467 3.58 -0.42 17.81
N ARG A 468 4.65 -0.63 18.56
CA ARG A 468 5.59 0.42 19.00
C ARG A 468 7.02 -0.01 18.70
N LYS A 469 7.97 0.92 18.80
CA LYS A 469 9.39 0.56 18.76
C LYS A 469 9.75 -0.33 19.94
N LEU A 470 10.75 -1.19 19.77
CA LEU A 470 11.16 -2.18 20.78
C LEU A 470 11.52 -1.51 22.13
N GLU A 471 12.14 -0.34 22.08
CA GLU A 471 12.52 0.47 23.23
C GLU A 471 11.33 1.12 23.97
N ASP A 472 10.17 1.23 23.31
CA ASP A 472 8.98 1.95 23.81
C ASP A 472 7.85 1.00 24.29
N ILE A 473 8.11 -0.31 24.33
CA ILE A 473 7.21 -1.29 24.96
C ILE A 473 7.67 -1.65 26.39
N PRO A 474 6.72 -2.04 27.28
CA PRO A 474 7.02 -2.53 28.64
C PRO A 474 8.03 -3.68 28.67
N GLU A 475 8.80 -3.78 29.76
CA GLU A 475 9.91 -4.74 29.89
C GLU A 475 9.47 -6.21 29.82
N ASP A 476 8.32 -6.53 30.41
CA ASP A 476 7.73 -7.87 30.39
C ASP A 476 7.34 -8.31 28.97
N GLN A 477 6.76 -7.39 28.19
CA GLN A 477 6.45 -7.63 26.78
C GLN A 477 7.72 -7.74 25.94
N ARG A 478 8.70 -6.86 26.20
CA ARG A 478 9.99 -6.86 25.49
C ARG A 478 10.71 -8.19 25.61
N LYS A 479 10.75 -8.78 26.82
CA LYS A 479 11.37 -10.10 27.03
C LYS A 479 10.76 -11.17 26.14
N VAL A 480 9.43 -11.23 26.07
CA VAL A 480 8.73 -12.18 25.20
C VAL A 480 9.09 -11.93 23.74
N ILE A 481 9.07 -10.67 23.29
CA ILE A 481 9.42 -10.31 21.91
C ILE A 481 10.88 -10.69 21.58
N GLU A 482 11.83 -10.39 22.46
CA GLU A 482 13.25 -10.72 22.29
C GLU A 482 13.46 -12.24 22.20
N GLU A 483 12.89 -13.00 23.12
CA GLU A 483 12.92 -14.46 23.12
C GLU A 483 12.34 -15.06 21.83
N GLN A 484 11.23 -14.50 21.34
CA GLN A 484 10.53 -15.07 20.18
C GLN A 484 11.10 -14.64 18.84
N PHE A 485 11.68 -13.44 18.70
CA PHE A 485 12.05 -12.90 17.39
C PHE A 485 13.54 -12.59 17.19
N PHE A 486 14.34 -12.56 18.26
CA PHE A 486 15.73 -12.10 18.22
C PHE A 486 16.72 -13.13 18.77
N VAL A 487 16.30 -13.97 19.72
CA VAL A 487 17.10 -15.12 20.14
C VAL A 487 17.13 -16.13 19.00
N GLN A 488 18.28 -16.28 18.35
CA GLN A 488 18.52 -17.45 17.52
C GLN A 488 18.49 -18.68 18.41
N PRO A 489 17.89 -19.81 18.00
CA PRO A 489 18.03 -21.05 18.74
C PRO A 489 19.52 -21.42 18.73
N ASP A 490 20.23 -21.05 19.79
CA ASP A 490 21.56 -21.56 20.07
C ASP A 490 21.43 -23.08 20.10
N ILE A 491 22.16 -23.73 19.19
CA ILE A 491 22.96 -24.92 19.46
C ILE A 491 22.49 -25.63 20.74
N ILE A 492 21.38 -26.37 20.65
CA ILE A 492 21.16 -27.49 21.55
C ILE A 492 22.22 -28.50 21.13
N THR A 493 23.34 -28.46 21.82
CA THR A 493 24.30 -29.56 21.88
C THR A 493 23.53 -30.83 22.18
N GLY A 494 23.30 -31.63 21.14
CA GLY A 494 22.51 -32.84 21.21
C GLY A 494 22.33 -33.45 19.82
N ASN A 495 23.41 -33.99 19.27
CA ASN A 495 23.46 -34.89 18.11
C ASN A 495 22.08 -35.46 17.69
N THR A 496 21.45 -34.84 16.70
CA THR A 496 20.69 -35.53 15.65
C THR A 496 20.72 -34.64 14.41
N ALA A 497 21.75 -34.86 13.59
CA ALA A 497 21.68 -34.43 12.20
C ALA A 497 20.50 -35.15 11.56
N ASN A 498 19.38 -34.46 11.34
CA ASN A 498 18.40 -34.92 10.38
C ASN A 498 19.07 -34.81 9.00
N PRO A 499 19.27 -35.93 8.28
CA PRO A 499 19.81 -35.85 6.93
C PRO A 499 18.82 -35.07 6.04
N PRO A 500 19.31 -34.31 5.05
CA PRO A 500 18.46 -33.62 4.11
C PRO A 500 17.52 -34.61 3.43
N ALA A 501 16.24 -34.25 3.33
CA ALA A 501 15.26 -35.00 2.55
C ALA A 501 15.75 -35.08 1.10
N GLY A 502 16.22 -36.26 0.70
CA GLY A 502 16.67 -36.51 -0.66
C GLY A 502 15.55 -36.26 -1.66
N CYS A 503 15.87 -35.50 -2.71
CA CYS A 503 15.02 -35.28 -3.86
C CYS A 503 14.61 -36.65 -4.49
N PRO A 504 13.31 -36.95 -4.67
CA PRO A 504 12.88 -38.30 -5.04
C PRO A 504 13.00 -38.64 -6.54
N TYR A 505 13.67 -37.82 -7.35
CA TYR A 505 13.90 -38.11 -8.77
C TYR A 505 15.38 -38.08 -9.11
N HIS A 506 16.06 -39.18 -8.83
CA HIS A 506 17.06 -39.82 -9.68
C HIS A 506 17.47 -41.14 -9.02
N LYS A 507 16.95 -42.25 -9.53
CA LYS A 507 17.60 -43.55 -9.46
C LYS A 507 17.79 -44.03 -10.89
N GLU A 508 19.02 -44.44 -11.18
CA GLU A 508 19.47 -45.09 -12.42
C GLU A 508 18.63 -46.33 -12.77
#